data_AF-A0A1V5V3U9-F1
#
_entry.id   AF-A0A1V5V3U9-F1
#
_cell.length_a   1.000
_cell.length_b   1.000
_cell.length_c   1.000
_cell.angle_alpha   90.00
_cell.angle_beta   90.00
_cell.angle_gamma   90.00
#
_symmetry.space_group_name_H-M   'P 1'
#
loop_
_entity.id
_entity.type
_entity.pdbx_description
1 polymer ?
#
loop_
_entity_poly.entity_id
_entity_poly.type
_entity_poly.pdbx_seq_one_letter_code
_entity_poly.pdbx_strand_id
1 'polypeptide(L)'
;MPGDIYIAPDTPGYVNRPTGVTIGAPSPSGFNYVYIADNHNNRVSVFDEDCNFYETWGEYGSEDGNFKKPNAVIYNAGFVYVSDTIARIQKFDAATGTFVSKGTLTGPWKMAMLPSGSMLVATYYEKLAVFDPTSMTENTGAATTVPDSNGVIYNPSNGLVYVSDKVNHVIRAYTTGGAEQPANNIGYGAGSGFGQLDTPAGLAVDGSGNIYVADSGNDRIQIFSSSNQLINTIGSTGAGPGMLRTPYDVTISAATGLVWVTDYLNQRFTGYAPPP
;
A
#
# COMPACT_ATOMS: atom_id res chain seq x y z
N MET A 1 -1.52 -22.33 -4.60
CA MET A 1 -1.35 -21.19 -3.67
C MET A 1 -0.20 -20.41 -4.26
N PRO A 2 -0.35 -19.11 -4.59
CA PRO A 2 0.80 -18.36 -5.06
C PRO A 2 1.77 -18.27 -3.88
N GLY A 3 2.78 -19.14 -3.90
CA GLY A 3 3.85 -19.15 -2.93
C GLY A 3 4.83 -18.03 -3.22
N ASP A 4 5.86 -17.94 -2.38
CA ASP A 4 6.94 -16.99 -2.55
C ASP A 4 7.50 -16.98 -3.96
N ILE A 5 7.38 -15.83 -4.64
CA ILE A 5 8.00 -15.66 -5.95
C ILE A 5 9.39 -15.07 -5.71
N TYR A 6 10.40 -15.94 -5.66
CA TYR A 6 11.76 -15.48 -5.85
C TYR A 6 12.05 -15.40 -7.35
N ILE A 7 12.01 -14.19 -7.89
CA ILE A 7 12.45 -13.91 -9.26
C ILE A 7 13.92 -13.50 -9.17
N ALA A 8 14.79 -14.15 -9.94
CA ALA A 8 16.23 -13.87 -9.89
C ALA A 8 16.54 -12.45 -10.39
N PRO A 9 17.59 -11.78 -9.88
CA PRO A 9 18.05 -10.50 -10.43
C PRO A 9 18.23 -10.57 -11.95
N ASP A 10 18.00 -9.44 -12.61
CA ASP A 10 18.13 -9.26 -14.07
C ASP A 10 17.21 -10.13 -14.94
N THR A 11 16.19 -10.76 -14.34
CA THR A 11 15.12 -11.46 -15.09
C THR A 11 13.85 -10.61 -15.17
N PRO A 12 13.04 -10.75 -16.24
CA PRO A 12 11.73 -10.09 -16.32
C PRO A 12 10.89 -10.41 -15.07
N GLY A 13 10.31 -9.37 -14.46
CA GLY A 13 9.58 -9.50 -13.20
C GLY A 13 10.45 -9.41 -11.94
N TYR A 14 11.77 -9.29 -12.03
CA TYR A 14 12.57 -9.00 -10.85
C TYR A 14 12.13 -7.67 -10.21
N VAL A 15 11.85 -7.68 -8.91
CA VAL A 15 11.54 -6.48 -8.12
C VAL A 15 12.65 -6.20 -7.13
N ASN A 16 12.94 -4.93 -6.88
CA ASN A 16 14.01 -4.50 -5.98
C ASN A 16 13.47 -3.50 -4.96
N ARG A 17 13.42 -3.94 -3.70
CA ARG A 17 12.90 -3.17 -2.57
C ARG A 17 11.49 -2.62 -2.83
N PRO A 18 10.51 -3.48 -3.16
CA PRO A 18 9.16 -3.03 -3.48
C PRO A 18 8.52 -2.35 -2.25
N THR A 19 7.88 -1.21 -2.46
CA THR A 19 7.34 -0.35 -1.39
C THR A 19 5.83 -0.23 -1.41
N GLY A 20 5.18 -0.60 -2.53
CA GLY A 20 3.73 -0.55 -2.65
C GLY A 20 3.16 -1.67 -3.51
N VAL A 21 1.94 -2.09 -3.19
CA VAL A 21 1.19 -3.10 -3.94
C VAL A 21 -0.29 -2.74 -3.99
N THR A 22 -0.95 -3.01 -5.13
CA THR A 22 -2.40 -2.84 -5.28
C THR A 22 -2.96 -3.85 -6.28
N ILE A 23 -4.23 -4.22 -6.09
CA ILE A 23 -4.96 -5.11 -7.00
C ILE A 23 -5.73 -4.29 -8.03
N GLY A 24 -5.54 -4.67 -9.29
CA GLY A 24 -6.15 -4.05 -10.45
C GLY A 24 -7.46 -4.67 -10.90
N ALA A 25 -7.86 -4.29 -12.11
CA ALA A 25 -8.90 -5.00 -12.85
C ALA A 25 -8.46 -6.43 -13.24
N PRO A 26 -9.42 -7.29 -13.66
CA PRO A 26 -9.11 -8.56 -14.27
C PRO A 26 -8.15 -8.40 -15.46
N SER A 27 -7.10 -9.22 -15.48
CA SER A 27 -6.16 -9.35 -16.58
C SER A 27 -6.68 -10.33 -17.66
N PRO A 28 -6.02 -10.42 -18.83
CA PRO A 28 -6.36 -11.39 -19.87
C PRO A 28 -6.30 -12.87 -19.43
N SER A 29 -5.56 -13.21 -18.36
CA SER A 29 -5.52 -14.58 -17.83
C SER A 29 -6.77 -14.94 -17.01
N GLY A 30 -7.63 -13.95 -16.71
CA GLY A 30 -8.79 -14.10 -15.84
C GLY A 30 -8.50 -13.85 -14.35
N PHE A 31 -7.23 -13.73 -13.96
CA PHE A 31 -6.80 -13.27 -12.64
C PHE A 31 -6.70 -11.74 -12.58
N ASN A 32 -6.80 -11.11 -11.42
CA ASN A 32 -6.60 -9.65 -11.35
C ASN A 32 -5.12 -9.29 -11.52
N TYR A 33 -4.88 -8.09 -12.06
CA TYR A 33 -3.53 -7.52 -12.05
C TYR A 33 -3.05 -7.23 -10.63
N VAL A 34 -1.75 -7.37 -10.42
CA VAL A 34 -1.01 -6.98 -9.23
C VAL A 34 0.04 -5.97 -9.66
N TYR A 35 -0.15 -4.70 -9.28
CA TYR A 35 0.79 -3.63 -9.59
C TYR A 35 1.72 -3.41 -8.39
N ILE A 36 3.02 -3.37 -8.66
CA ILE A 36 4.06 -3.21 -7.64
C ILE A 36 4.85 -1.92 -7.90
N ALA A 37 4.95 -1.06 -6.89
CA ALA A 37 5.90 0.05 -6.90
C ALA A 37 7.32 -0.51 -6.65
N ASP A 38 8.06 -0.71 -7.74
CA ASP A 38 9.40 -1.30 -7.77
C ASP A 38 10.45 -0.21 -7.51
N ASN A 39 10.59 0.14 -6.23
CA ASN A 39 11.23 1.38 -5.77
C ASN A 39 12.66 1.56 -6.31
N HIS A 40 13.55 0.57 -6.16
CA HIS A 40 14.95 0.74 -6.55
C HIS A 40 15.17 0.60 -8.05
N ASN A 41 14.25 -0.06 -8.76
CA ASN A 41 14.28 -0.11 -10.22
C ASN A 41 13.58 1.09 -10.87
N ASN A 42 12.98 1.99 -10.07
CA ASN A 42 12.33 3.24 -10.53
C ASN A 42 11.23 3.00 -11.57
N ARG A 43 10.39 1.99 -11.34
CA ARG A 43 9.34 1.55 -12.26
C ARG A 43 8.12 1.01 -11.52
N VAL A 44 7.07 0.75 -12.26
CA VAL A 44 5.99 -0.15 -11.83
C VAL A 44 6.19 -1.49 -12.51
N SER A 45 6.07 -2.57 -11.74
CA SER A 45 6.12 -3.95 -12.24
C SER A 45 4.74 -4.58 -12.12
N VAL A 46 4.30 -5.28 -13.17
CA VAL A 46 2.92 -5.80 -13.28
C VAL A 46 2.90 -7.30 -13.44
N PHE A 47 2.08 -7.92 -12.60
CA PHE A 47 1.82 -9.35 -12.58
C PHE A 47 0.32 -9.60 -12.57
N ASP A 48 -0.09 -10.86 -12.57
CA ASP A 48 -1.41 -11.27 -12.12
C ASP A 48 -1.36 -12.01 -10.77
N GLU A 49 -2.53 -12.37 -10.23
CA GLU A 49 -2.63 -13.12 -8.97
C GLU A 49 -2.11 -14.56 -9.04
N ASP A 50 -1.78 -15.07 -10.23
CA ASP A 50 -1.08 -16.35 -10.42
C ASP A 50 0.41 -16.16 -10.68
N CYS A 51 0.92 -14.96 -10.36
CA CYS A 51 2.32 -14.58 -10.41
C CYS A 51 2.90 -14.49 -11.84
N ASN A 52 2.07 -14.48 -12.88
CA ASN A 52 2.54 -14.32 -14.24
C ASN A 52 2.99 -12.87 -14.45
N PHE A 53 4.22 -12.68 -14.93
CA PHE A 53 4.74 -11.35 -15.27
C PHE A 53 4.16 -10.88 -16.61
N TYR A 54 3.69 -9.63 -16.64
CA TYR A 54 3.18 -8.99 -17.85
C TYR A 54 4.18 -8.00 -18.41
N GLU A 55 4.47 -6.95 -17.64
CA GLU A 55 5.27 -5.84 -18.11
C GLU A 55 5.83 -4.99 -16.96
N THR A 56 6.67 -4.04 -17.33
CA THR A 56 7.06 -2.93 -16.47
C THR A 56 7.00 -1.62 -17.25
N TRP A 57 6.68 -0.52 -16.58
CA TRP A 57 6.82 0.82 -17.16
C TRP A 57 7.47 1.80 -16.20
N GLY A 58 8.06 2.83 -16.79
CA GLY A 58 8.88 3.82 -16.12
C GLY A 58 10.34 3.40 -15.99
N GLU A 59 11.17 4.41 -15.80
CA GLU A 59 12.61 4.31 -15.62
C GLU A 59 13.07 5.45 -14.69
N TYR A 60 14.35 5.45 -14.32
CA TYR A 60 14.89 6.54 -13.50
C TYR A 60 14.82 7.88 -14.23
N GLY A 61 14.10 8.85 -13.66
CA GLY A 61 14.02 10.19 -14.25
C GLY A 61 12.94 11.09 -13.66
N SER A 62 12.88 12.32 -14.16
CA SER A 62 11.88 13.34 -13.80
C SER A 62 10.87 13.64 -14.90
N GLU A 63 11.03 13.02 -16.07
CA GLU A 63 10.09 13.15 -17.18
C GLU A 63 8.75 12.50 -16.85
N ASP A 64 7.76 12.76 -17.69
CA ASP A 64 6.44 12.12 -17.62
C ASP A 64 6.59 10.61 -17.83
N GLY A 65 6.03 9.84 -16.90
CA GLY A 65 6.12 8.38 -16.89
C GLY A 65 7.41 7.81 -16.28
N ASN A 66 8.44 8.61 -16.09
CA ASN A 66 9.66 8.20 -15.36
C ASN A 66 9.44 8.35 -13.85
N PHE A 67 10.26 7.71 -13.02
CA PHE A 67 10.16 7.80 -11.56
C PHE A 67 11.51 8.05 -10.89
N LYS A 68 11.48 8.63 -9.69
CA LYS A 68 12.59 8.53 -8.74
C LYS A 68 12.08 7.88 -7.46
N LYS A 69 12.38 6.60 -7.28
CA LYS A 69 11.97 5.79 -6.13
C LYS A 69 10.44 5.87 -5.90
N PRO A 70 9.62 5.21 -6.74
CA PRO A 70 8.18 5.19 -6.53
C PRO A 70 7.84 4.56 -5.17
N ASN A 71 6.92 5.15 -4.41
CA ASN A 71 6.63 4.79 -3.02
C ASN A 71 5.28 4.08 -2.87
N ALA A 72 4.22 4.64 -3.46
CA ALA A 72 2.90 4.05 -3.46
C ALA A 72 2.38 3.86 -4.87
N VAL A 73 1.58 2.82 -5.01
CA VAL A 73 0.80 2.51 -6.20
C VAL A 73 -0.61 2.18 -5.74
N ILE A 74 -1.62 2.83 -6.31
CA ILE A 74 -3.02 2.48 -6.08
C ILE A 74 -3.77 2.39 -7.40
N TYR A 75 -4.70 1.44 -7.48
CA TYR A 75 -5.61 1.31 -8.60
C TYR A 75 -6.97 1.92 -8.24
N ASN A 76 -7.55 2.68 -9.16
CA ASN A 76 -8.92 3.15 -9.05
C ASN A 76 -9.53 3.42 -10.43
N ALA A 77 -10.68 2.80 -10.70
CA ALA A 77 -11.53 3.09 -11.87
C ALA A 77 -10.77 3.15 -13.22
N GLY A 78 -9.97 2.11 -13.51
CA GLY A 78 -9.21 2.03 -14.77
C GLY A 78 -7.92 2.84 -14.81
N PHE A 79 -7.53 3.47 -13.70
CA PHE A 79 -6.28 4.21 -13.60
C PHE A 79 -5.39 3.66 -12.48
N VAL A 80 -4.08 3.76 -12.71
CA VAL A 80 -3.05 3.53 -11.70
C VAL A 80 -2.44 4.87 -11.32
N TYR A 81 -2.37 5.14 -10.02
CA TYR A 81 -1.73 6.34 -9.47
C TYR A 81 -0.45 5.94 -8.75
N VAL A 82 0.64 6.65 -9.03
CA VAL A 82 1.96 6.35 -8.47
C VAL A 82 2.57 7.60 -7.89
N SER A 83 2.98 7.55 -6.63
CA SER A 83 3.77 8.60 -5.98
C SER A 83 5.26 8.31 -6.07
N ASP A 84 6.09 9.35 -6.14
CA ASP A 84 7.55 9.20 -6.09
C ASP A 84 8.21 10.28 -5.22
N THR A 85 9.53 10.15 -5.00
CA THR A 85 10.27 10.99 -4.03
C THR A 85 10.52 12.42 -4.49
N ILE A 86 10.12 12.81 -5.71
CA ILE A 86 10.27 14.18 -6.20
C ILE A 86 8.96 14.99 -6.10
N ALA A 87 8.15 14.67 -5.08
CA ALA A 87 6.99 15.47 -4.71
C ALA A 87 5.89 15.52 -5.80
N ARG A 88 5.57 14.36 -6.38
CA ARG A 88 4.48 14.24 -7.36
C ARG A 88 3.70 12.94 -7.24
N ILE A 89 2.49 13.00 -7.77
CA ILE A 89 1.65 11.84 -8.08
C ILE A 89 1.43 11.84 -9.59
N GLN A 90 1.68 10.70 -10.22
CA GLN A 90 1.46 10.47 -11.65
C GLN A 90 0.29 9.51 -11.85
N LYS A 91 -0.53 9.78 -12.86
CA LYS A 91 -1.70 8.98 -13.25
C LYS A 91 -1.41 8.29 -14.57
N PHE A 92 -1.75 7.01 -14.62
CA PHE A 92 -1.54 6.13 -15.77
C PHE A 92 -2.82 5.41 -16.14
N ASP A 93 -3.01 5.14 -17.42
CA ASP A 93 -4.01 4.21 -17.90
C ASP A 93 -3.65 2.79 -17.42
N ALA A 94 -4.56 2.14 -16.70
CA ALA A 94 -4.25 0.86 -16.05
C ALA A 94 -4.12 -0.31 -17.04
N ALA A 95 -4.72 -0.21 -18.22
CA ALA A 95 -4.70 -1.26 -19.23
C ALA A 95 -3.42 -1.25 -20.07
N THR A 96 -2.79 -0.08 -20.20
CA THR A 96 -1.63 0.12 -21.10
C THR A 96 -0.37 0.61 -20.40
N GLY A 97 -0.44 1.00 -19.13
CA GLY A 97 0.69 1.62 -18.42
C GLY A 97 1.07 3.01 -18.95
N THR A 98 0.25 3.60 -19.84
CA THR A 98 0.57 4.87 -20.50
C THR A 98 0.36 6.04 -19.54
N PHE A 99 1.31 6.99 -19.50
CA PHE A 99 1.16 8.22 -18.75
C PHE A 99 -0.04 9.05 -19.24
N VAL A 100 -0.84 9.55 -18.29
CA VAL A 100 -2.02 10.40 -18.57
C VAL A 100 -1.78 11.83 -18.11
N SER A 101 -1.39 12.02 -16.86
CA SER A 101 -1.21 13.34 -16.24
C SER A 101 -0.44 13.24 -14.92
N LYS A 102 0.04 14.38 -14.39
CA LYS A 102 0.68 14.45 -13.07
C LYS A 102 0.18 15.66 -12.28
N GLY A 103 0.27 15.54 -10.96
CA GLY A 103 0.10 16.66 -10.04
C GLY A 103 1.24 16.73 -9.04
N THR A 104 1.48 17.93 -8.53
CA THR A 104 2.49 18.18 -7.51
C THR A 104 1.85 18.07 -6.14
N LEU A 105 2.50 17.33 -5.24
CA LEU A 105 2.14 17.30 -3.83
C LEU A 105 3.43 17.20 -3.02
N THR A 106 3.54 17.95 -1.94
CA THR A 106 4.77 17.93 -1.13
C THR A 106 4.91 16.60 -0.39
N GLY A 107 5.88 15.78 -0.81
CA GLY A 107 6.28 14.54 -0.14
C GLY A 107 5.23 13.43 -0.06
N PRO A 108 4.56 13.03 -1.16
CA PRO A 108 3.54 12.00 -1.16
C PRO A 108 4.18 10.66 -0.82
N TRP A 109 3.61 9.96 0.16
CA TRP A 109 4.10 8.67 0.59
C TRP A 109 3.11 7.56 0.25
N LYS A 110 1.94 7.55 0.87
CA LYS A 110 0.86 6.57 0.62
C LYS A 110 -0.46 7.25 0.27
N MET A 111 -1.31 6.52 -0.44
CA MET A 111 -2.56 7.04 -1.00
C MET A 111 -3.72 6.09 -0.66
N ALA A 112 -4.91 6.65 -0.46
CA ALA A 112 -6.15 5.89 -0.30
C ALA A 112 -7.29 6.62 -0.98
N MET A 113 -8.20 5.89 -1.62
CA MET A 113 -9.40 6.47 -2.21
C MET A 113 -10.51 6.61 -1.16
N LEU A 114 -11.21 7.75 -1.19
CA LEU A 114 -12.43 7.97 -0.44
C LEU A 114 -13.66 7.63 -1.30
N PRO A 115 -14.82 7.32 -0.67
CA PRO A 115 -16.07 7.12 -1.40
C PRO A 115 -16.53 8.33 -2.22
N SER A 116 -16.07 9.53 -1.86
CA SER A 116 -16.32 10.75 -2.62
C SER A 116 -15.61 10.78 -3.98
N GLY A 117 -14.68 9.85 -4.24
CA GLY A 117 -13.78 9.87 -5.38
C GLY A 117 -12.52 10.73 -5.16
N SER A 118 -12.40 11.41 -4.01
CA SER A 118 -11.18 12.10 -3.63
C SER A 118 -10.11 11.11 -3.17
N MET A 119 -8.85 11.48 -3.31
CA MET A 119 -7.71 10.70 -2.84
C MET A 119 -7.14 11.34 -1.58
N LEU A 120 -7.04 10.56 -0.51
CA LEU A 120 -6.22 10.91 0.65
C LEU A 120 -4.77 10.55 0.38
N VAL A 121 -3.86 11.43 0.78
CA VAL A 121 -2.43 11.23 0.62
C VAL A 121 -1.72 11.51 1.94
N ALA A 122 -1.14 10.47 2.54
CA ALA A 122 -0.22 10.62 3.65
C ALA A 122 1.13 11.11 3.11
N THR A 123 1.73 12.09 3.79
CA THR A 123 2.97 12.73 3.35
C THR A 123 4.07 12.62 4.42
N TYR A 124 5.33 12.79 4.02
CA TYR A 124 6.48 12.83 4.94
C TYR A 124 6.44 13.96 5.97
N TYR A 125 5.54 14.93 5.80
CA TYR A 125 5.48 16.14 6.62
C TYR A 125 4.29 16.10 7.57
N GLU A 126 3.95 14.91 8.08
CA GLU A 126 2.93 14.73 9.13
C GLU A 126 1.58 15.32 8.70
N LYS A 127 1.27 15.19 7.40
CA LYS A 127 0.08 15.76 6.77
C LYS A 127 -0.65 14.71 5.97
N LEU A 128 -1.96 14.66 6.18
CA LEU A 128 -2.93 13.97 5.36
C LEU A 128 -3.59 15.00 4.44
N ALA A 129 -3.22 14.97 3.16
CA ALA A 129 -3.75 15.86 2.14
C ALA A 129 -4.96 15.23 1.44
N VAL A 130 -5.89 16.06 0.99
CA VAL A 130 -6.98 15.66 0.09
C VAL A 130 -6.61 16.11 -1.31
N PHE A 131 -6.63 15.19 -2.26
CA PHE A 131 -6.22 15.39 -3.64
C PHE A 131 -7.34 14.97 -4.58
N ASP A 132 -7.58 15.75 -5.63
CA ASP A 132 -8.54 15.41 -6.68
C ASP A 132 -7.83 14.59 -7.78
N PRO A 133 -8.15 13.30 -7.95
CA PRO A 133 -7.49 12.43 -8.94
C PRO A 133 -8.00 12.63 -10.38
N THR A 134 -8.97 13.53 -10.59
CA THR A 134 -9.46 13.94 -11.91
C THR A 134 -8.68 15.13 -12.43
N SER A 135 -8.59 16.21 -11.64
CA SER A 135 -7.82 17.42 -12.00
C SER A 135 -6.32 17.31 -11.67
N MET A 136 -5.92 16.31 -10.88
CA MET A 136 -4.57 16.13 -10.34
C MET A 136 -4.10 17.32 -9.49
N THR A 137 -4.97 17.84 -8.61
CA THR A 137 -4.69 19.00 -7.75
C THR A 137 -4.98 18.73 -6.28
N GLU A 138 -4.15 19.28 -5.39
CA GLU A 138 -4.37 19.26 -3.95
C GLU A 138 -5.47 20.27 -3.53
N ASN A 139 -6.38 19.83 -2.65
CA ASN A 139 -7.26 20.71 -1.90
C ASN A 139 -6.56 21.17 -0.60
N THR A 140 -5.88 22.31 -0.68
CA THR A 140 -5.03 22.84 0.40
C THR A 140 -5.81 23.22 1.67
N GLY A 141 -7.13 23.43 1.58
CA GLY A 141 -7.98 23.78 2.72
C GLY A 141 -8.49 22.58 3.54
N ALA A 142 -8.25 21.35 3.08
CA ALA A 142 -8.78 20.13 3.69
C ALA A 142 -7.69 19.25 4.36
N ALA A 143 -6.51 19.81 4.59
CA ALA A 143 -5.41 19.07 5.18
C ALA A 143 -5.57 18.87 6.69
N THR A 144 -5.14 17.71 7.17
CA THR A 144 -5.12 17.36 8.60
C THR A 144 -3.72 16.96 9.02
N THR A 145 -3.27 17.41 10.19
CA THR A 145 -2.02 16.93 10.78
C THR A 145 -2.21 15.51 11.29
N VAL A 146 -1.34 14.62 10.85
CA VAL A 146 -1.31 13.20 11.24
C VAL A 146 0.13 12.84 11.64
N PRO A 147 0.36 11.75 12.38
CA PRO A 147 1.72 11.32 12.70
C PRO A 147 2.56 11.05 11.45
N ASP A 148 3.87 10.93 11.66
CA ASP A 148 4.77 10.42 10.63
C ASP A 148 4.32 9.00 10.23
N SER A 149 3.76 8.91 9.03
CA SER A 149 2.97 7.78 8.60
C SER A 149 3.52 7.13 7.37
N ASN A 150 3.50 5.79 7.39
CA ASN A 150 3.89 4.97 6.28
C ASN A 150 2.71 4.31 5.56
N GLY A 151 1.46 4.59 5.94
CA GLY A 151 0.27 3.88 5.48
C GLY A 151 -1.03 4.63 5.78
N VAL A 152 -1.94 4.67 4.82
CA VAL A 152 -3.27 5.26 4.96
C VAL A 152 -4.29 4.38 4.25
N ILE A 153 -5.45 4.17 4.87
CA ILE A 153 -6.61 3.49 4.27
C ILE A 153 -7.92 4.15 4.71
N TYR A 154 -8.97 3.93 3.94
CA TYR A 154 -10.35 4.20 4.34
C TYR A 154 -11.07 2.87 4.59
N ASN A 155 -11.70 2.73 5.76
CA ASN A 155 -12.49 1.56 6.10
C ASN A 155 -13.98 1.82 5.82
N PRO A 156 -14.57 1.21 4.78
CA PRO A 156 -15.97 1.45 4.43
C PRO A 156 -16.97 0.89 5.45
N SER A 157 -16.56 -0.05 6.31
CA SER A 157 -17.45 -0.67 7.30
C SER A 157 -17.84 0.28 8.44
N ASN A 158 -16.99 1.27 8.73
CA ASN A 158 -17.21 2.24 9.81
C ASN A 158 -17.00 3.71 9.39
N GLY A 159 -16.56 3.95 8.15
CA GLY A 159 -16.37 5.28 7.60
C GLY A 159 -15.13 6.04 8.11
N LEU A 160 -14.20 5.34 8.76
CA LEU A 160 -12.99 5.95 9.33
C LEU A 160 -11.79 5.81 8.39
N VAL A 161 -10.87 6.76 8.52
CA VAL A 161 -9.55 6.75 7.89
C VAL A 161 -8.57 6.24 8.93
N TYR A 162 -7.75 5.25 8.56
CA TYR A 162 -6.71 4.73 9.43
C TYR A 162 -5.35 5.10 8.87
N VAL A 163 -4.47 5.57 9.75
CA VAL A 163 -3.14 6.06 9.42
C VAL A 163 -2.14 5.38 10.35
N SER A 164 -1.09 4.77 9.80
CA SER A 164 -0.05 4.18 10.65
C SER A 164 0.76 5.29 11.33
N ASP A 165 1.01 5.13 12.62
CA ASP A 165 1.89 6.01 13.41
C ASP A 165 3.15 5.21 13.74
N LYS A 166 4.18 5.39 12.90
CA LYS A 166 5.40 4.58 13.02
C LYS A 166 6.22 4.94 14.26
N VAL A 167 6.03 6.16 14.78
CA VAL A 167 6.77 6.69 15.94
C VAL A 167 6.17 6.17 17.24
N ASN A 168 4.84 6.09 17.32
CA ASN A 168 4.15 5.64 18.52
C ASN A 168 3.72 4.16 18.45
N HIS A 169 4.03 3.47 17.36
CA HIS A 169 3.77 2.04 17.18
C HIS A 169 2.29 1.68 17.32
N VAL A 170 1.42 2.48 16.70
CA VAL A 170 -0.05 2.30 16.70
C VAL A 170 -0.62 2.66 15.32
N ILE A 171 -1.86 2.27 15.07
CA ILE A 171 -2.64 2.80 13.95
C ILE A 171 -3.67 3.77 14.51
N ARG A 172 -3.67 5.00 14.02
CA ARG A 172 -4.59 6.04 14.44
C ARG A 172 -5.80 6.10 13.53
N ALA A 173 -6.97 6.29 14.13
CA ALA A 173 -8.22 6.45 13.41
C ALA A 173 -8.63 7.93 13.35
N TYR A 174 -9.18 8.34 12.22
CA TYR A 174 -9.68 9.68 11.94
C TYR A 174 -11.01 9.61 11.23
N THR A 175 -11.84 10.63 11.38
CA THR A 175 -12.94 10.87 10.44
C THR A 175 -12.38 11.35 9.09
N THR A 176 -13.18 11.28 8.03
CA THR A 176 -12.80 11.84 6.72
C THR A 176 -12.60 13.35 6.74
N GLY A 177 -13.12 14.05 7.75
CA GLY A 177 -12.89 15.47 8.01
C GLY A 177 -11.64 15.77 8.86
N GLY A 178 -10.86 14.75 9.23
CA GLY A 178 -9.59 14.91 9.93
C GLY A 178 -9.66 14.87 11.46
N ALA A 179 -10.84 14.74 12.05
CA ALA A 179 -10.94 14.63 13.50
C ALA A 179 -10.47 13.25 13.97
N GLU A 180 -9.46 13.18 14.86
CA GLU A 180 -8.98 11.92 15.44
C GLU A 180 -10.10 11.23 16.22
N GLN A 181 -10.12 9.89 16.18
CA GLN A 181 -11.06 9.01 16.89
C GLN A 181 -10.28 8.02 17.77
N PRO A 182 -9.72 8.45 18.92
CA PRO A 182 -8.79 7.62 19.69
C PRO A 182 -9.38 6.30 20.20
N ALA A 183 -10.69 6.26 20.42
CA ALA A 183 -11.40 5.03 20.80
C ALA A 183 -11.31 3.92 19.74
N ASN A 184 -10.98 4.29 18.49
CA ASN A 184 -10.83 3.39 17.36
C ASN A 184 -9.36 3.11 16.99
N ASN A 185 -8.38 3.62 17.74
CA ASN A 185 -6.98 3.32 17.48
C ASN A 185 -6.70 1.81 17.66
N ILE A 186 -5.76 1.29 16.86
CA ILE A 186 -5.39 -0.12 16.82
C ILE A 186 -3.94 -0.26 17.27
N GLY A 187 -3.65 -1.36 17.97
CA GLY A 187 -2.34 -1.66 18.51
C GLY A 187 -2.29 -1.42 20.02
N TYR A 188 -1.63 -2.31 20.73
CA TYR A 188 -1.48 -2.29 22.19
C TYR A 188 -0.14 -1.66 22.61
N GLY A 189 0.38 -0.75 21.79
CA GLY A 189 1.66 -0.06 21.96
C GLY A 189 2.84 -0.79 21.34
N ALA A 190 4.04 -0.28 21.63
CA ALA A 190 5.30 -0.78 21.09
C ALA A 190 5.65 -2.19 21.62
N GLY A 191 6.14 -3.04 20.73
CA GLY A 191 6.69 -4.36 21.08
C GLY A 191 6.43 -5.43 20.03
N SER A 192 6.75 -6.67 20.38
CA SER A 192 6.63 -7.84 19.50
C SER A 192 5.55 -8.84 19.96
N GLY A 193 4.88 -8.57 21.08
CA GLY A 193 3.77 -9.36 21.59
C GLY A 193 2.52 -9.29 20.69
N PHE A 194 1.51 -10.08 21.01
CA PHE A 194 0.24 -10.08 20.29
C PHE A 194 -0.42 -8.70 20.37
N GLY A 195 -0.71 -8.11 19.22
CA GLY A 195 -1.34 -6.80 19.09
C GLY A 195 -0.42 -5.62 19.42
N GLN A 196 0.81 -5.86 19.88
CA GLN A 196 1.85 -4.84 19.92
C GLN A 196 2.46 -4.71 18.53
N LEU A 197 2.81 -3.48 18.15
CA LEU A 197 3.37 -3.19 16.83
C LEU A 197 4.80 -2.67 16.97
N ASP A 198 5.58 -2.80 15.90
CA ASP A 198 6.87 -2.18 15.74
C ASP A 198 7.02 -1.56 14.34
N THR A 199 7.15 -0.23 14.27
CA THR A 199 7.22 0.55 13.02
C THR A 199 6.16 0.17 11.97
N PRO A 200 4.85 0.20 12.31
CA PRO A 200 3.81 -0.18 11.37
C PRO A 200 3.88 0.65 10.08
N ALA A 201 3.74 0.00 8.93
CA ALA A 201 3.85 0.62 7.61
C ALA A 201 2.51 0.62 6.86
N GLY A 202 2.43 -0.11 5.73
CA GLY A 202 1.24 -0.20 4.92
C GLY A 202 0.08 -0.89 5.61
N LEU A 203 -1.13 -0.54 5.17
CA LEU A 203 -2.39 -0.97 5.74
C LEU A 203 -3.31 -1.44 4.61
N ALA A 204 -4.15 -2.42 4.90
CA ALA A 204 -5.25 -2.82 4.02
C ALA A 204 -6.50 -3.13 4.83
N VAL A 205 -7.65 -3.09 4.16
CA VAL A 205 -8.94 -3.44 4.76
C VAL A 205 -9.66 -4.47 3.88
N ASP A 206 -10.21 -5.50 4.49
CA ASP A 206 -11.02 -6.50 3.78
C ASP A 206 -12.51 -6.10 3.73
N GLY A 207 -13.32 -6.90 3.02
CA GLY A 207 -14.77 -6.67 2.89
C GLY A 207 -15.55 -6.79 4.20
N SER A 208 -14.97 -7.38 5.25
CA SER A 208 -15.56 -7.46 6.60
C SER A 208 -15.15 -6.28 7.49
N GLY A 209 -14.29 -5.39 6.99
CA GLY A 209 -13.76 -4.25 7.73
C GLY A 209 -12.60 -4.61 8.65
N ASN A 210 -12.01 -5.80 8.52
CA ASN A 210 -10.79 -6.15 9.25
C ASN A 210 -9.60 -5.40 8.65
N ILE A 211 -8.69 -4.96 9.52
CA ILE A 211 -7.53 -4.15 9.14
C ILE A 211 -6.27 -4.99 9.24
N TYR A 212 -5.55 -5.07 8.13
CA TYR A 212 -4.29 -5.76 7.97
C TYR A 212 -3.18 -4.72 8.11
N VAL A 213 -2.23 -4.98 8.99
CA VAL A 213 -1.14 -4.07 9.33
C VAL A 213 0.18 -4.74 8.99
N ALA A 214 0.95 -4.13 8.10
CA ALA A 214 2.35 -4.48 7.94
C ALA A 214 3.14 -4.02 9.18
N ASP A 215 3.42 -4.96 10.07
CA ASP A 215 4.16 -4.76 11.31
C ASP A 215 5.66 -4.91 11.01
N SER A 216 6.20 -3.91 10.30
CA SER A 216 7.47 -4.01 9.57
C SER A 216 8.68 -4.32 10.45
N GLY A 217 8.70 -3.82 11.68
CA GLY A 217 9.79 -4.07 12.64
C GLY A 217 9.79 -5.49 13.19
N ASN A 218 8.64 -6.15 13.15
CA ASN A 218 8.45 -7.53 13.62
C ASN A 218 8.32 -8.55 12.48
N ASP A 219 8.56 -8.15 11.23
CA ASP A 219 8.53 -9.02 10.04
C ASP A 219 7.26 -9.87 9.89
N ARG A 220 6.10 -9.27 10.15
CA ARG A 220 4.79 -9.95 10.07
C ARG A 220 3.68 -9.02 9.58
N ILE A 221 2.55 -9.61 9.21
CA ILE A 221 1.28 -8.90 9.09
C ILE A 221 0.42 -9.26 10.30
N GLN A 222 -0.16 -8.26 10.97
CA GLN A 222 -1.17 -8.47 12.00
C GLN A 222 -2.55 -8.07 11.49
N ILE A 223 -3.58 -8.83 11.87
CA ILE A 223 -4.94 -8.66 11.39
C ILE A 223 -5.83 -8.36 12.57
N PHE A 224 -6.47 -7.20 12.53
CA PHE A 224 -7.37 -6.73 13.57
C PHE A 224 -8.80 -6.70 13.05
N SER A 225 -9.75 -7.12 13.88
CA SER A 225 -11.16 -7.00 13.55
C SER A 225 -11.61 -5.54 13.49
N SER A 226 -12.80 -5.30 12.95
CA SER A 226 -13.45 -3.98 12.99
C SER A 226 -13.73 -3.46 14.41
N SER A 227 -13.64 -4.34 15.42
CA SER A 227 -13.69 -4.02 16.86
C SER A 227 -12.31 -3.97 17.53
N ASN A 228 -11.24 -3.79 16.74
CA ASN A 228 -9.86 -3.61 17.18
C ASN A 228 -9.28 -4.79 18.00
N GLN A 229 -9.82 -6.00 17.81
CA GLN A 229 -9.26 -7.20 18.41
C GLN A 229 -8.29 -7.85 17.44
N LEU A 230 -7.09 -8.24 17.90
CA LEU A 230 -6.22 -9.08 17.08
C LEU A 230 -6.92 -10.42 16.82
N ILE A 231 -7.08 -10.79 15.55
CA ILE A 231 -7.72 -12.04 15.15
C ILE A 231 -6.77 -13.01 14.46
N ASN A 232 -5.71 -12.52 13.80
CA ASN A 232 -4.77 -13.40 13.12
C ASN A 232 -3.43 -12.71 12.83
N THR A 233 -2.42 -13.50 12.45
CA THR A 233 -1.09 -13.03 12.03
C THR A 233 -0.58 -13.85 10.85
N ILE A 234 0.06 -13.20 9.89
CA ILE A 234 0.66 -13.83 8.71
C ILE A 234 2.16 -13.54 8.70
N GLY A 235 2.95 -14.54 8.33
CA GLY A 235 4.39 -14.41 8.16
C GLY A 235 5.21 -14.71 9.42
N SER A 236 6.52 -14.87 9.21
CA SER A 236 7.54 -15.02 10.25
C SER A 236 8.87 -14.47 9.74
N THR A 237 9.78 -14.05 10.62
CA THR A 237 11.07 -13.47 10.22
C THR A 237 11.93 -14.44 9.41
N GLY A 238 12.24 -14.10 8.16
CA GLY A 238 13.18 -14.87 7.33
C GLY A 238 12.96 -14.69 5.82
N ALA A 239 13.65 -15.50 5.03
CA ALA A 239 13.61 -15.44 3.57
C ALA A 239 13.04 -16.71 2.90
N GLY A 240 12.61 -17.70 3.71
CA GLY A 240 11.99 -18.92 3.21
C GLY A 240 10.51 -18.76 2.87
N PRO A 241 9.86 -19.83 2.36
CA PRO A 241 8.43 -19.92 2.08
C PRO A 241 7.54 -19.29 3.16
N GLY A 242 6.80 -18.24 2.81
CA GLY A 242 5.86 -17.57 3.70
C GLY A 242 6.50 -16.72 4.79
N MET A 243 7.83 -16.59 4.81
CA MET A 243 8.56 -15.69 5.71
C MET A 243 8.64 -14.27 5.14
N LEU A 244 8.86 -13.28 5.98
CA LEU A 244 8.96 -11.88 5.59
C LEU A 244 10.23 -11.25 6.19
N ARG A 245 10.70 -10.16 5.58
CA ARG A 245 11.66 -9.22 6.14
C ARG A 245 11.30 -7.78 5.77
N THR A 246 10.91 -7.03 6.80
CA THR A 246 10.44 -5.64 6.71
C THR A 246 9.31 -5.51 5.68
N PRO A 247 8.19 -6.23 5.85
CA PRO A 247 7.05 -6.09 4.95
C PRO A 247 6.63 -4.62 4.91
N TYR A 248 6.49 -4.02 3.73
CA TYR A 248 6.31 -2.57 3.60
C TYR A 248 4.86 -2.17 3.35
N ASP A 249 4.17 -2.97 2.54
CA ASP A 249 2.80 -2.74 2.14
C ASP A 249 2.04 -4.04 2.02
N VAL A 250 0.73 -3.95 2.17
CA VAL A 250 -0.19 -5.08 2.09
C VAL A 250 -1.42 -4.66 1.29
N THR A 251 -1.98 -5.58 0.51
CA THR A 251 -3.29 -5.41 -0.13
C THR A 251 -4.04 -6.73 -0.12
N ILE A 252 -5.37 -6.67 -0.23
CA ILE A 252 -6.24 -7.84 -0.25
C ILE A 252 -7.02 -7.83 -1.55
N SER A 253 -7.01 -8.94 -2.26
CA SER A 253 -7.85 -9.11 -3.43
C SER A 253 -9.30 -9.31 -3.00
N ALA A 254 -10.18 -8.38 -3.39
CA ALA A 254 -11.61 -8.51 -3.10
C ALA A 254 -12.24 -9.73 -3.81
N ALA A 255 -11.65 -10.20 -4.91
CA ALA A 255 -12.18 -11.32 -5.67
C ALA A 255 -11.81 -12.68 -5.07
N THR A 256 -10.57 -12.81 -4.58
CA THR A 256 -10.01 -14.11 -4.13
C THR A 256 -9.79 -14.19 -2.63
N GLY A 257 -9.75 -13.05 -1.93
CA GLY A 257 -9.32 -12.93 -0.54
C GLY A 257 -7.82 -13.10 -0.34
N LEU A 258 -7.03 -13.29 -1.40
CA LEU A 258 -5.58 -13.41 -1.31
C LEU A 258 -4.97 -12.13 -0.74
N VAL A 259 -3.99 -12.30 0.15
CA VAL A 259 -3.27 -11.21 0.80
C VAL A 259 -1.91 -11.09 0.13
N TRP A 260 -1.63 -9.95 -0.47
CA TRP A 260 -0.38 -9.66 -1.15
C TRP A 260 0.46 -8.70 -0.33
N VAL A 261 1.74 -9.03 -0.14
CA VAL A 261 2.65 -8.29 0.72
C VAL A 261 3.92 -7.95 -0.06
N THR A 262 4.36 -6.70 0.01
CA THR A 262 5.71 -6.33 -0.44
C THR A 262 6.73 -6.67 0.63
N ASP A 263 7.65 -7.56 0.30
CA ASP A 263 8.66 -8.10 1.20
C ASP A 263 10.00 -7.42 0.93
N TYR A 264 10.13 -6.21 1.50
CA TYR A 264 11.09 -5.19 1.09
C TYR A 264 12.55 -5.67 1.08
N LEU A 265 13.01 -6.28 2.17
CA LEU A 265 14.41 -6.71 2.29
C LEU A 265 14.70 -8.02 1.56
N ASN A 266 13.70 -8.87 1.39
CA ASN A 266 13.83 -10.07 0.57
C ASN A 266 13.72 -9.77 -0.93
N GLN A 267 13.46 -8.51 -1.32
CA GLN A 267 13.40 -8.05 -2.72
C GLN A 267 12.39 -8.87 -3.53
N ARG A 268 11.20 -9.06 -2.95
CA ARG A 268 10.10 -9.80 -3.56
C ARG A 268 8.75 -9.25 -3.13
N PHE A 269 7.70 -9.77 -3.73
CA PHE A 269 6.36 -9.72 -3.18
C PHE A 269 5.87 -11.16 -3.00
N THR A 270 4.96 -11.38 -2.06
CA THR A 270 4.45 -12.72 -1.76
C THR A 270 2.94 -12.69 -1.56
N GLY A 271 2.29 -13.77 -1.96
CA GLY A 271 0.86 -14.00 -1.81
C GLY A 271 0.59 -14.98 -0.67
N TYR A 272 -0.42 -14.70 0.13
CA TYR A 272 -0.91 -15.60 1.18
C TYR A 272 -2.37 -15.94 0.92
N ALA A 273 -2.74 -17.16 1.30
CA ALA A 273 -4.13 -17.57 1.34
C ALA A 273 -4.93 -16.66 2.29
N PRO A 274 -6.25 -16.51 2.07
CA PRO A 274 -7.10 -15.84 3.04
C PRO A 274 -6.93 -16.51 4.41
N PRO A 275 -6.76 -15.74 5.48
CA PRO A 275 -6.70 -16.29 6.83
C PRO A 275 -8.04 -16.98 7.18
N PRO A 276 -8.01 -18.08 7.96
CA PRO A 276 -9.22 -18.79 8.39
C PRO A 276 -10.12 -17.95 9.29
#